data_AF-A0A6I9N742-F1
#
_entry.id   AF-A0A6I9N742-F1
#
_cell.length_a   1.000
_cell.length_b   1.000
_cell.length_c   1.000
_cell.angle_alpha   90.00
_cell.angle_beta   90.00
_cell.angle_gamma   90.00
#
_symmetry.space_group_name_H-M   'P 1'
#
loop_
_entity.id
_entity.type
_entity.pdbx_description
1 polymer ?
#
loop_
_entity_poly.entity_id
_entity_poly.type
_entity_poly.pdbx_seq_one_letter_code
_entity_poly.pdbx_strand_id
1 'polypeptide(L)'
;NNHMRVKECTTKDDAVCGCLSGFYCTEEKCEHCRPATRCALGSGVTVQATHTNDTICAPCEDETYSNKSDFSACLPHTRCENLGREYKTLGTLKTDATCGDFISHCHWMLPAGLWSGLVLTALILFGLVCWRGKRKCYKAEKKEKAFLKPPFKTTGGGNISISLMEMFPAAPFTQLQPLAQNGHCQETSNVPLFNPGEKRQMHP
;
A
#
# COMPACT_ATOMS: atom_id res chain seq x y z
N ASN A 1 -0.84 17.68 52.35
CA ASN A 1 -1.96 18.63 52.19
C ASN A 1 -2.32 18.63 50.72
N ASN A 2 -3.52 18.19 50.36
CA ASN A 2 -3.91 18.03 48.95
C ASN A 2 -4.80 19.20 48.47
N HIS A 3 -4.76 20.32 49.18
CA HIS A 3 -5.56 21.51 48.94
C HIS A 3 -4.75 22.60 48.20
N MET A 4 -5.44 23.43 47.43
CA MET A 4 -4.95 24.67 46.82
C MET A 4 -5.97 25.79 46.99
N ARG A 5 -5.53 27.05 46.95
CA ARG A 5 -6.45 28.20 46.90
C ARG A 5 -6.89 28.42 45.47
N VAL A 6 -8.19 28.42 45.24
CA VAL A 6 -8.82 28.73 43.95
C VAL A 6 -9.13 30.23 43.87
N LYS A 7 -9.53 30.84 45.00
CA LYS A 7 -9.75 32.29 45.15
C LYS A 7 -9.08 32.79 46.42
N GLU A 8 -8.36 33.90 46.33
CA GLU A 8 -7.76 34.56 47.50
C GLU A 8 -8.82 35.18 48.40
N CYS A 9 -8.48 35.35 49.68
CA CYS A 9 -9.31 36.08 50.63
C CYS A 9 -9.35 37.57 50.28
N THR A 10 -10.50 38.20 50.54
CA THR A 10 -10.69 39.65 50.43
C THR A 10 -11.12 40.22 51.78
N THR A 11 -11.32 41.54 51.87
CA THR A 11 -11.78 42.17 53.12
C THR A 11 -13.20 41.78 53.53
N LYS A 12 -14.00 41.20 52.61
CA LYS A 12 -15.39 40.82 52.86
C LYS A 12 -15.69 39.34 52.64
N ASP A 13 -14.84 38.63 51.90
CA ASP A 13 -15.03 37.22 51.56
C ASP A 13 -13.81 36.39 51.98
N ASP A 14 -14.06 35.20 52.51
CA ASP A 14 -13.04 34.20 52.78
C ASP A 14 -12.41 33.65 51.48
N ALA A 15 -11.22 33.05 51.62
CA ALA A 15 -10.58 32.34 50.52
C ALA A 15 -11.37 31.09 50.14
N VAL A 16 -11.45 30.79 48.85
CA VAL A 16 -12.04 29.54 48.36
C VAL A 16 -10.95 28.51 48.16
N CYS A 17 -11.08 27.38 48.85
CA CYS A 17 -10.17 26.24 48.75
C CYS A 17 -10.70 25.21 47.75
N GLY A 18 -9.79 24.53 47.06
CA GLY A 18 -10.06 23.39 46.19
C GLY A 18 -8.97 22.33 46.34
N CYS A 19 -9.08 21.23 45.60
CA CYS A 19 -8.10 20.15 45.62
C CYS A 19 -6.96 20.36 44.62
N LEU A 20 -5.79 19.76 44.82
CA LEU A 20 -4.74 19.73 43.78
C LEU A 20 -5.15 18.84 42.60
N SER A 21 -4.52 19.00 41.44
CA SER A 21 -4.75 18.15 40.27
C SER A 21 -4.62 16.66 40.60
N GLY A 22 -5.57 15.85 40.13
CA GLY A 22 -5.66 14.43 40.47
C GLY A 22 -6.43 14.15 41.78
N PHE A 23 -7.00 15.18 42.41
CA PHE A 23 -7.89 15.07 43.55
C PHE A 23 -9.15 15.93 43.34
N TYR A 24 -10.24 15.54 43.99
CA TYR A 24 -11.53 16.23 43.96
C TYR A 24 -12.22 16.20 45.32
N CYS A 25 -13.21 17.06 45.50
CA CYS A 25 -14.08 17.08 46.68
C CYS A 25 -15.51 17.39 46.25
N THR A 26 -16.50 16.72 46.83
CA THR A 26 -17.92 16.97 46.51
C THR A 26 -18.58 17.93 47.52
N GLU A 27 -17.89 18.27 48.60
CA GLU A 27 -18.39 19.13 49.67
C GLU A 27 -18.02 20.59 49.39
N GLU A 28 -18.91 21.54 49.71
CA GLU A 28 -18.70 22.96 49.41
C GLU A 28 -17.45 23.55 50.06
N LYS A 29 -17.10 23.08 51.26
CA LYS A 29 -15.91 23.53 51.99
C LYS A 29 -14.63 22.79 51.58
N CYS A 30 -14.76 21.71 50.79
CA CYS A 30 -13.64 20.93 50.29
C CYS A 30 -12.63 20.54 51.39
N GLU A 31 -13.10 20.18 52.59
CA GLU A 31 -12.24 19.89 53.75
C GLU A 31 -11.41 18.60 53.55
N HIS A 32 -11.92 17.68 52.71
CA HIS A 32 -11.29 16.42 52.38
C HIS A 32 -11.18 16.22 50.86
N CYS A 33 -9.94 16.15 50.37
CA CYS A 33 -9.64 15.82 48.97
C CYS A 33 -9.49 14.32 48.76
N ARG A 34 -10.35 13.76 47.91
CA ARG A 34 -10.31 12.36 47.47
C ARG A 34 -9.51 12.25 46.17
N PRO A 35 -8.74 11.17 45.95
CA PRO A 35 -8.05 10.96 44.69
C PRO A 35 -9.08 10.76 43.57
N ALA A 36 -8.82 11.37 42.41
CA ALA A 36 -9.64 11.21 41.23
C ALA A 36 -9.59 9.76 40.73
N THR A 37 -10.74 9.27 40.27
CA THR A 37 -10.91 7.93 39.74
C THR A 37 -10.14 7.78 38.43
N ARG A 38 -9.34 6.72 38.34
CA ARG A 38 -8.67 6.31 37.08
C ARG A 38 -9.62 5.43 36.29
N CYS A 39 -9.62 5.60 34.97
CA CYS A 39 -10.41 4.72 34.11
C CYS A 39 -9.79 3.33 34.06
N ALA A 40 -10.63 2.31 33.99
CA ALA A 40 -10.17 0.93 33.88
C ALA A 40 -9.78 0.58 32.44
N LEU A 41 -9.14 -0.58 32.26
CA LEU A 41 -8.84 -1.14 30.94
C LEU A 41 -10.11 -1.26 30.10
N GLY A 42 -10.08 -0.74 28.88
CA GLY A 42 -11.25 -0.69 28.00
C GLY A 42 -12.19 0.48 28.24
N SER A 43 -11.81 1.43 29.10
CA SER A 43 -12.51 2.68 29.32
C SER A 43 -11.55 3.85 29.29
N GLY A 44 -12.02 4.99 28.82
CA GLY A 44 -11.24 6.22 28.73
C GLY A 44 -11.97 7.39 29.40
N VAL A 45 -11.21 8.44 29.69
CA VAL A 45 -11.74 9.68 30.28
C VAL A 45 -12.61 10.41 29.27
N THR A 46 -13.87 10.67 29.62
CA THR A 46 -14.78 11.54 28.87
C THR A 46 -14.89 12.93 29.50
N VAL A 47 -14.83 13.01 30.83
CA VAL A 47 -14.77 14.27 31.58
C VAL A 47 -13.60 14.21 32.54
N GLN A 48 -12.69 15.18 32.41
CA GLN A 48 -11.54 15.29 33.31
C GLN A 48 -12.00 15.69 34.72
N ALA A 49 -11.35 15.13 35.73
CA ALA A 49 -11.54 15.56 37.11
C ALA A 49 -11.23 17.05 37.25
N THR A 50 -12.06 17.72 38.04
CA THR A 50 -11.82 19.10 38.47
C THR A 50 -11.56 19.13 39.97
N HIS A 51 -11.28 20.30 40.51
CA HIS A 51 -11.12 20.48 41.96
C HIS A 51 -12.36 20.05 42.76
N THR A 52 -13.54 19.98 42.13
CA THR A 52 -14.83 19.68 42.76
C THR A 52 -15.56 18.46 42.19
N ASN A 53 -15.12 17.93 41.05
CA ASN A 53 -15.78 16.80 40.38
C ASN A 53 -14.77 15.70 40.08
N ASP A 54 -15.21 14.45 40.22
CA ASP A 54 -14.41 13.29 39.85
C ASP A 54 -14.26 13.15 38.33
N THR A 55 -13.30 12.33 37.91
CA THR A 55 -13.17 11.86 36.53
C THR A 55 -14.39 11.04 36.14
N ILE A 56 -14.94 11.27 34.95
CA ILE A 56 -15.96 10.40 34.37
C ILE A 56 -15.33 9.55 33.28
N CYS A 57 -15.54 8.24 33.38
CA CYS A 57 -15.06 7.25 32.44
C CYS A 57 -16.21 6.66 31.64
N ALA A 58 -15.99 6.42 30.36
CA ALA A 58 -16.89 5.65 29.51
C ALA A 58 -16.15 4.48 28.85
N PRO A 59 -16.85 3.39 28.50
CA PRO A 59 -16.29 2.35 27.65
C PRO A 59 -15.79 2.94 26.34
N CYS A 60 -14.68 2.41 25.82
CA CYS A 60 -14.21 2.78 24.50
C CYS A 60 -15.23 2.36 23.43
N GLU A 61 -15.38 3.19 22.40
CA GLU A 61 -16.21 2.88 21.24
C GLU A 61 -15.44 1.97 20.26
N ASP A 62 -16.16 1.45 19.27
CA ASP A 62 -15.55 0.69 18.18
C ASP A 62 -14.44 1.52 17.51
N GLU A 63 -13.41 0.84 17.00
CA GLU A 63 -12.17 1.43 16.47
C GLU A 63 -11.30 2.18 17.50
N THR A 64 -11.61 2.12 18.80
CA THR A 64 -10.79 2.73 19.86
C THR A 64 -10.45 1.74 20.98
N TYR A 65 -9.38 2.03 21.74
CA TYR A 65 -8.93 1.21 22.85
C TYR A 65 -8.29 1.99 23.99
N SER A 66 -8.26 1.35 25.17
CA SER A 66 -7.47 1.79 26.32
C SER A 66 -6.79 0.58 26.97
N ASN A 67 -5.45 0.55 26.88
CA ASN A 67 -4.62 -0.55 27.38
C ASN A 67 -4.01 -0.28 28.77
N LYS A 68 -4.37 0.83 29.41
CA LYS A 68 -3.87 1.23 30.72
C LYS A 68 -5.02 1.69 31.60
N SER A 69 -4.79 1.64 32.91
CA SER A 69 -5.69 2.23 33.89
C SER A 69 -5.19 3.61 34.31
N ASP A 70 -5.58 4.65 33.57
CA ASP A 70 -5.06 6.01 33.74
C ASP A 70 -6.14 7.09 33.51
N PHE A 71 -5.68 8.33 33.30
CA PHE A 71 -6.53 9.49 33.02
C PHE A 71 -6.53 9.85 31.52
N SER A 72 -6.17 8.91 30.64
CA SER A 72 -6.18 9.12 29.20
C SER A 72 -7.54 8.83 28.59
N ALA A 73 -7.85 9.50 27.47
CA ALA A 73 -8.98 9.15 26.63
C ALA A 73 -8.67 7.88 25.81
N CYS A 74 -9.71 7.24 25.26
CA CYS A 74 -9.51 6.11 24.36
C CYS A 74 -8.70 6.54 23.13
N LEU A 75 -7.77 5.69 22.73
CA LEU A 75 -6.89 5.90 21.58
C LEU A 75 -7.50 5.21 20.35
N PRO A 76 -7.36 5.77 19.14
CA PRO A 76 -7.78 5.09 17.93
C PRO A 76 -6.92 3.86 17.66
N HIS A 77 -7.51 2.81 17.09
CA HIS A 77 -6.79 1.64 16.62
C HIS A 77 -5.84 1.99 15.46
N THR A 78 -4.72 1.28 15.42
CA THR A 78 -3.79 1.34 14.29
C THR A 78 -4.46 0.79 13.03
N ARG A 79 -4.54 1.64 11.99
CA ARG A 79 -5.08 1.25 10.67
C ARG A 79 -3.98 0.66 9.80
N CYS A 80 -3.93 -0.67 9.69
CA CYS A 80 -2.85 -1.37 8.99
C CYS A 80 -2.84 -1.12 7.47
N GLU A 81 -3.99 -0.82 6.87
CA GLU A 81 -4.09 -0.50 5.45
C GLU A 81 -3.33 0.78 5.09
N ASN A 82 -3.37 1.78 5.98
CA ASN A 82 -2.60 3.02 5.79
C ASN A 82 -1.09 2.79 5.82
N LEU A 83 -0.65 1.66 6.38
CA LEU A 83 0.74 1.22 6.42
C LEU A 83 1.08 0.23 5.30
N GLY A 84 0.12 -0.11 4.43
CA GLY A 84 0.28 -1.12 3.39
C GLY A 84 0.49 -2.53 3.95
N ARG A 85 -0.07 -2.83 5.12
CA ARG A 85 0.08 -4.12 5.82
C ARG A 85 -1.27 -4.79 6.06
N GLU A 86 -1.25 -6.12 6.13
CA GLU A 86 -2.44 -6.88 6.50
C GLU A 86 -2.65 -6.86 8.03
N TYR A 87 -3.91 -6.92 8.48
CA TYR A 87 -4.18 -7.12 9.91
C TYR A 87 -3.77 -8.53 10.33
N LYS A 88 -2.92 -8.61 11.36
CA LYS A 88 -2.61 -9.87 12.04
C LYS A 88 -3.64 -10.17 13.14
N THR A 89 -4.03 -9.14 13.89
CA THR A 89 -5.07 -9.25 14.91
C THR A 89 -5.83 -7.94 14.95
N LEU A 90 -7.17 -8.02 14.95
CA LEU A 90 -8.03 -6.86 15.10
C LEU A 90 -7.90 -6.26 16.50
N GLY A 91 -8.04 -4.94 16.57
CA GLY A 91 -8.09 -4.24 17.84
C GLY A 91 -9.33 -4.63 18.65
N THR A 92 -9.21 -4.53 19.97
CA THR A 92 -10.33 -4.67 20.90
C THR A 92 -10.44 -3.38 21.71
N LEU A 93 -11.48 -3.25 22.55
CA LEU A 93 -11.59 -2.09 23.46
C LEU A 93 -10.38 -1.96 24.40
N LYS A 94 -9.63 -3.05 24.65
CA LYS A 94 -8.49 -3.07 25.59
C LYS A 94 -7.12 -3.07 24.90
N THR A 95 -7.06 -3.41 23.62
CA THR A 95 -5.79 -3.64 22.91
C THR A 95 -5.83 -3.07 21.51
N ASP A 96 -4.70 -2.54 21.07
CA ASP A 96 -4.57 -2.07 19.69
C ASP A 96 -4.67 -3.20 18.67
N ALA A 97 -4.99 -2.83 17.43
CA ALA A 97 -4.81 -3.70 16.28
C ALA A 97 -3.31 -3.90 16.01
N THR A 98 -2.95 -5.11 15.55
CA THR A 98 -1.57 -5.43 15.20
C THR A 98 -1.44 -5.73 13.72
N CYS A 99 -0.44 -5.13 13.09
CA CYS A 99 -0.17 -5.31 11.67
C CYS A 99 0.84 -6.43 11.42
N GLY A 100 0.56 -7.23 10.40
CA GLY A 100 1.44 -8.29 9.92
C GLY A 100 2.38 -7.78 8.83
N ASP A 101 2.54 -8.64 7.82
CA ASP A 101 3.41 -8.39 6.68
C ASP A 101 2.81 -7.38 5.70
N PHE A 102 3.68 -6.83 4.84
CA PHE A 102 3.26 -5.92 3.79
C PHE A 102 2.40 -6.64 2.76
N ILE A 103 1.32 -5.98 2.35
CA ILE A 103 0.43 -6.43 1.28
C ILE A 103 1.20 -6.32 -0.04
N SER A 104 1.91 -7.40 -0.37
CA SER A 104 2.65 -7.50 -1.62
C SER A 104 1.68 -7.91 -2.73
N HIS A 105 1.17 -6.94 -3.47
CA HIS A 105 0.34 -7.15 -4.67
C HIS A 105 1.10 -7.80 -5.85
N CYS A 106 2.22 -8.49 -5.60
CA CYS A 106 3.06 -9.12 -6.62
C CYS A 106 2.70 -10.59 -6.87
N HIS A 107 1.41 -10.94 -6.82
CA HIS A 107 0.99 -12.26 -7.28
C HIS A 107 1.01 -12.38 -8.82
N TRP A 108 0.92 -11.24 -9.56
CA TRP A 108 0.94 -11.23 -11.03
C TRP A 108 2.35 -11.07 -11.66
N MET A 109 3.35 -10.67 -10.88
CA MET A 109 4.72 -10.49 -11.40
C MET A 109 5.41 -11.83 -11.68
N LEU A 110 4.97 -12.93 -11.05
CA LEU A 110 5.51 -14.27 -11.28
C LEU A 110 5.02 -14.90 -12.61
N PRO A 111 3.72 -14.83 -12.98
CA PRO A 111 3.25 -15.27 -14.29
C PRO A 111 3.89 -14.50 -15.44
N ALA A 112 3.89 -13.16 -15.43
CA ALA A 112 4.31 -12.39 -16.61
C ALA A 112 5.79 -12.64 -17.02
N GLY A 113 6.68 -12.78 -16.04
CA GLY A 113 8.08 -13.15 -16.27
C GLY A 113 8.24 -14.59 -16.78
N LEU A 114 7.48 -15.53 -16.21
CA LEU A 114 7.55 -16.94 -16.60
C LEU A 114 6.98 -17.19 -18.00
N TRP A 115 5.86 -16.55 -18.33
CA TRP A 115 5.23 -16.65 -19.66
C TRP A 115 6.08 -15.97 -20.75
N SER A 116 6.67 -14.81 -20.48
CA SER A 116 7.56 -14.14 -21.45
C SER A 116 8.82 -14.95 -21.73
N GLY A 117 9.43 -15.57 -20.71
CA GLY A 117 10.54 -16.51 -20.87
C GLY A 117 10.16 -17.76 -21.67
N LEU A 118 8.99 -18.34 -21.41
CA LEU A 118 8.49 -19.52 -22.13
C LEU A 118 8.23 -19.22 -23.62
N VAL A 119 7.61 -18.07 -23.94
CA VAL A 119 7.37 -17.66 -25.33
C VAL A 119 8.69 -17.41 -26.06
N LEU A 120 9.64 -16.73 -25.44
CA LEU A 120 10.95 -16.46 -26.05
C LEU A 120 11.73 -17.75 -26.34
N THR A 121 11.73 -18.70 -25.40
CA THR A 121 12.40 -20.00 -25.60
C THR A 121 11.75 -20.82 -26.70
N ALA A 122 10.41 -20.81 -26.82
CA ALA A 122 9.69 -21.48 -27.90
C ALA A 122 10.04 -20.90 -29.29
N LEU A 123 10.12 -19.56 -29.42
CA LEU A 123 10.49 -18.90 -30.68
C LEU A 123 11.93 -19.22 -31.11
N ILE A 124 12.87 -19.28 -30.17
CA ILE A 124 14.26 -19.67 -30.45
C ILE A 124 14.32 -21.12 -30.94
N LEU A 125 13.63 -22.05 -30.28
CA LEU A 125 13.58 -23.45 -30.70
C LEU A 125 12.95 -23.60 -32.09
N PHE A 126 11.83 -22.92 -32.34
CA PHE A 126 11.18 -22.91 -33.66
C PHE A 126 12.11 -22.36 -34.74
N GLY A 127 12.83 -21.27 -34.46
CA GLY A 127 13.86 -20.72 -35.34
C GLY A 127 14.99 -21.71 -35.63
N LEU A 128 15.49 -22.43 -34.61
CA LEU A 128 16.52 -23.46 -34.76
C LEU A 128 16.02 -24.66 -35.57
N VAL A 129 14.79 -25.12 -35.37
CA VAL A 129 14.18 -26.21 -36.15
C VAL A 129 14.02 -25.78 -37.61
N CYS A 130 13.46 -24.59 -37.85
CA CYS A 130 13.34 -24.00 -39.19
C CYS A 130 14.71 -23.87 -39.86
N TRP A 131 15.74 -23.44 -39.12
CA TRP A 131 17.09 -23.33 -39.63
C TRP A 131 17.70 -24.70 -39.94
N ARG A 132 17.54 -25.70 -39.06
CA ARG A 132 18.00 -27.07 -39.31
C ARG A 132 17.31 -27.68 -40.53
N GLY A 133 16.03 -27.39 -40.76
CA GLY A 133 15.28 -27.77 -41.96
C GLY A 133 15.85 -27.12 -43.22
N LYS A 134 16.03 -25.80 -43.24
CA LYS A 134 16.65 -25.09 -44.37
C LYS A 134 18.08 -25.54 -44.65
N ARG A 135 18.90 -25.84 -43.63
CA ARG A 135 20.27 -26.38 -43.84
C ARG A 135 20.26 -27.77 -44.48
N LYS A 136 19.24 -28.60 -44.25
CA LYS A 136 19.10 -29.90 -44.93
C LYS A 136 18.74 -29.72 -46.40
N CYS A 137 17.84 -28.78 -46.75
CA CYS A 137 17.49 -28.48 -48.14
C CYS A 137 18.60 -27.72 -48.89
N TYR A 138 19.26 -26.74 -48.27
CA TYR A 138 20.37 -26.00 -48.87
C TYR A 138 21.57 -26.90 -49.20
N LYS A 139 21.81 -27.96 -48.40
CA LYS A 139 22.83 -28.99 -48.70
C LYS A 139 22.44 -29.90 -49.88
N ALA A 140 21.16 -29.99 -50.25
CA ALA A 140 20.72 -30.73 -51.43
C ALA A 140 20.98 -29.92 -52.72
N GLU A 141 20.67 -28.62 -52.75
CA GLU A 141 20.93 -27.76 -53.92
C GLU A 141 22.42 -27.53 -54.20
N LYS A 142 23.29 -27.45 -53.18
CA LYS A 142 24.74 -27.24 -53.39
C LYS A 142 25.44 -28.46 -54.01
N LYS A 143 24.87 -29.66 -53.90
CA LYS A 143 25.36 -30.86 -54.61
C LYS A 143 25.02 -30.85 -56.10
N GLU A 144 23.91 -30.21 -56.48
CA GLU A 144 23.47 -30.11 -57.88
C GLU A 144 24.22 -29.00 -58.65
N LYS A 145 24.48 -27.84 -58.01
CA LYS A 145 25.17 -26.71 -58.68
C LYS A 145 26.69 -26.87 -58.82
N ALA A 146 27.29 -27.95 -58.29
CA ALA A 146 28.70 -28.26 -58.50
C ALA A 146 28.97 -29.09 -59.77
N PHE A 147 27.94 -29.66 -60.41
CA PHE A 147 28.10 -30.56 -61.57
C PHE A 147 27.85 -29.87 -62.93
N LEU A 148 27.21 -28.71 -62.99
CA LEU A 148 26.92 -28.02 -64.25
C LEU A 148 27.74 -26.73 -64.43
N LYS A 149 28.99 -26.89 -64.86
CA LYS A 149 29.78 -25.80 -65.45
C LYS A 149 30.48 -26.30 -66.72
N PRO A 150 29.90 -26.11 -67.92
CA PRO A 150 30.67 -26.23 -69.15
C PRO A 150 31.44 -24.92 -69.44
N PRO A 151 32.60 -24.99 -70.13
CA PRO A 151 33.36 -23.81 -70.53
C PRO A 151 33.04 -23.44 -71.97
N PHE A 152 32.56 -22.24 -72.27
CA PHE A 152 32.81 -21.65 -73.59
C PHE A 152 32.58 -20.14 -73.66
N LYS A 153 33.14 -19.54 -74.71
CA LYS A 153 33.73 -18.20 -74.85
C LYS A 153 32.94 -17.30 -75.83
N THR A 154 33.23 -15.99 -75.76
CA THR A 154 33.36 -15.02 -76.88
C THR A 154 32.16 -14.17 -77.33
N THR A 155 32.37 -12.83 -77.18
CA THR A 155 32.08 -11.69 -78.08
C THR A 155 30.66 -11.15 -78.29
N GLY A 156 30.47 -9.91 -77.84
CA GLY A 156 30.23 -8.78 -78.74
C GLY A 156 28.80 -8.28 -78.94
N GLY A 157 28.55 -7.06 -78.44
CA GLY A 157 27.78 -6.02 -79.14
C GLY A 157 26.27 -5.93 -78.90
N GLY A 158 25.82 -4.72 -78.56
CA GLY A 158 24.49 -4.21 -78.95
C GLY A 158 23.47 -4.04 -77.83
N ASN A 159 23.23 -2.78 -77.46
CA ASN A 159 22.23 -2.31 -76.49
C ASN A 159 20.80 -2.57 -76.96
N ILE A 160 19.92 -3.10 -76.10
CA ILE A 160 18.48 -2.81 -76.13
C ILE A 160 17.95 -2.65 -74.70
N SER A 161 17.22 -1.56 -74.52
CA SER A 161 16.55 -1.06 -73.33
C SER A 161 15.36 -1.93 -72.89
N ILE A 162 14.99 -1.82 -71.61
CA ILE A 162 13.67 -1.32 -71.16
C ILE A 162 13.62 -1.33 -69.61
N SER A 163 13.21 -0.16 -69.11
CA SER A 163 12.88 0.22 -67.73
C SER A 163 11.90 -0.77 -67.07
N LEU A 164 11.73 -0.91 -65.75
CA LEU A 164 11.48 0.13 -64.74
C LEU A 164 11.38 -0.57 -63.37
N MET A 165 12.02 -0.04 -62.32
CA MET A 165 11.36 0.36 -61.05
C MET A 165 12.43 0.94 -60.11
N GLU A 166 12.43 2.27 -60.06
CA GLU A 166 12.75 3.22 -58.98
C GLU A 166 13.59 2.79 -57.76
N MET A 167 14.62 3.60 -57.51
CA MET A 167 15.54 3.61 -56.38
C MET A 167 15.16 4.70 -55.35
N PHE A 168 15.09 4.31 -54.06
CA PHE A 168 15.47 5.10 -52.85
C PHE A 168 14.76 6.47 -52.60
N PRO A 169 14.90 7.16 -51.43
CA PRO A 169 15.75 6.92 -50.26
C PRO A 169 15.05 6.99 -48.88
N ALA A 170 15.87 6.76 -47.86
CA ALA A 170 15.57 6.87 -46.44
C ALA A 170 15.61 8.32 -45.89
N ALA A 171 15.03 8.46 -44.68
CA ALA A 171 15.14 9.54 -43.68
C ALA A 171 14.22 10.79 -43.88
N PRO A 172 13.76 11.50 -42.81
CA PRO A 172 14.50 11.73 -41.57
C PRO A 172 13.76 11.65 -40.22
N PHE A 173 14.60 11.56 -39.18
CA PHE A 173 14.34 11.87 -37.78
C PHE A 173 13.66 13.24 -37.61
N THR A 174 12.61 13.30 -36.79
CA THR A 174 12.08 14.57 -36.26
C THR A 174 12.04 14.47 -34.74
N GLN A 175 12.73 15.43 -34.11
CA GLN A 175 12.76 15.71 -32.68
C GLN A 175 11.43 16.31 -32.20
N LEU A 176 10.93 15.85 -31.06
CA LEU A 176 10.06 16.63 -30.17
C LEU A 176 10.13 16.06 -28.74
N GLN A 177 10.76 16.80 -27.83
CA GLN A 177 10.39 16.86 -26.40
C GLN A 177 9.11 17.71 -26.27
N PRO A 178 8.27 17.62 -25.22
CA PRO A 178 8.69 17.64 -23.81
C PRO A 178 7.75 16.90 -22.82
N LEU A 179 7.95 17.19 -21.53
CA LEU A 179 7.08 17.03 -20.36
C LEU A 179 7.34 15.84 -19.43
N ALA A 180 7.93 16.20 -18.29
CA ALA A 180 7.74 15.57 -17.01
C ALA A 180 6.25 15.28 -16.76
N GLN A 181 5.93 14.04 -16.40
CA GLN A 181 4.60 13.71 -15.91
C GLN A 181 4.73 13.08 -14.53
N ASN A 182 4.26 13.89 -13.58
CA ASN A 182 4.04 13.56 -12.20
C ASN A 182 3.31 12.23 -12.05
N GLY A 183 3.73 11.44 -11.06
CA GLY A 183 2.94 10.33 -10.56
C GLY A 183 1.58 10.84 -10.10
N HIS A 184 0.53 10.40 -10.79
CA HIS A 184 -0.82 10.44 -10.26
C HIS A 184 -1.35 9.01 -10.33
N CYS A 185 -1.47 8.39 -9.15
CA CYS A 185 -2.24 7.18 -8.98
C CYS A 185 -3.70 7.54 -9.23
N GLN A 186 -4.32 6.96 -10.25
CA GLN A 186 -5.77 6.90 -10.32
C GLN A 186 -6.23 5.52 -9.84
N GLU A 187 -7.05 5.59 -8.79
CA GLU A 187 -7.88 4.51 -8.28
C GLU A 187 -8.64 3.81 -9.39
N THR A 188 -8.71 2.49 -9.29
CA THR A 188 -9.94 1.76 -9.59
C THR A 188 -10.20 0.81 -8.43
N SER A 189 -10.78 1.37 -7.37
CA SER A 189 -11.28 0.63 -6.21
C SER A 189 -12.55 -0.13 -6.59
N ASN A 190 -12.42 -1.41 -6.94
CA ASN A 190 -13.55 -2.35 -6.78
C ASN A 190 -13.55 -2.81 -5.32
N VAL A 191 -14.27 -2.07 -4.47
CA VAL A 191 -14.57 -2.46 -3.10
C VAL A 191 -15.71 -3.49 -3.13
N PRO A 192 -15.56 -4.70 -2.56
CA PRO A 192 -16.71 -5.44 -2.10
C PRO A 192 -17.21 -4.79 -0.81
N LEU A 193 -18.44 -4.29 -0.88
CA LEU A 193 -19.22 -3.75 0.25
C LEU A 193 -19.31 -4.84 1.34
N PHE A 194 -18.46 -4.79 2.37
CA PHE A 194 -18.58 -5.72 3.50
C PHE A 194 -19.69 -5.21 4.42
N ASN A 195 -20.82 -5.90 4.37
CA ASN A 195 -22.01 -5.62 5.14
C ASN A 195 -21.74 -5.96 6.63
N PRO A 196 -21.90 -5.01 7.58
CA PRO A 196 -21.67 -5.26 8.99
C PRO A 196 -22.88 -6.00 9.60
N GLY A 197 -22.97 -7.31 9.34
CA GLY A 197 -24.14 -8.08 9.77
C GLY A 197 -23.93 -9.55 10.05
N GLU A 198 -22.72 -10.10 9.89
CA GLU A 198 -22.52 -11.55 10.04
C GLU A 198 -21.64 -11.89 11.23
N LYS A 199 -22.30 -12.21 12.35
CA LYS A 199 -21.68 -12.88 13.49
C LYS A 199 -21.12 -14.23 13.02
N ARG A 200 -19.80 -14.33 12.84
CA ARG A 200 -19.17 -15.65 12.70
C ARG A 200 -19.00 -16.23 14.10
N GLN A 201 -19.92 -17.15 14.43
CA GLN A 201 -19.83 -18.00 15.63
C GLN A 201 -18.49 -18.73 15.64
N MET A 202 -17.74 -18.51 16.72
CA MET A 202 -16.63 -19.35 17.13
C MET A 202 -17.21 -20.69 17.62
N HIS A 203 -16.77 -21.80 17.05
CA HIS A 203 -16.93 -23.12 17.67
C HIS A 203 -15.56 -23.63 18.13
N PRO A 204 -15.52 -24.41 19.23
CA PRO A 204 -14.35 -24.65 20.07
C PRO A 204 -13.28 -25.55 19.45
#